data_AF-A0A1H6E177-F1
#
_entry.id   AF-A0A1H6E177-F1
#
_cell.length_a   1.000
_cell.length_b   1.000
_cell.length_c   1.000
_cell.angle_alpha   90.00
_cell.angle_beta   90.00
_cell.angle_gamma   90.00
#
_symmetry.space_group_name_H-M   'P 1'
#
loop_
_entity.id
_entity.type
_entity.pdbx_description
1 polymer ?
#
loop_
_entity_poly.entity_id
_entity_poly.type
_entity_poly.pdbx_seq_one_letter_code
_entity_poly.pdbx_strand_id
1 'polypeptide(L)'
;MWPALHSAGFTPRLFRPEQERDLLNLGLGITSLIRRPTPSAADLTHEEYVQGTQDFLRRMKSLRPTWLAFLGVTGYRAAFGDRHASTGMQPAKIDGANAWILPNPSGRNAHFPPAALAQEFTALRIAAGLPDRRRTRHSGVTPTDTGRS
;
A
#
# COMPACT_ATOMS: atom_id res chain seq x y z
N MET A 1 -0.49 -5.56 8.28
CA MET A 1 -0.75 -5.16 6.87
C MET A 1 -2.00 -5.81 6.31
N TRP A 2 -2.09 -7.15 6.19
CA TRP A 2 -3.26 -7.84 5.59
C TRP A 2 -4.62 -7.43 6.15
N PRO A 3 -4.83 -7.35 7.49
CA PRO A 3 -6.10 -6.87 8.02
C PRO A 3 -6.39 -5.41 7.64
N ALA A 4 -5.37 -4.55 7.58
CA ALA A 4 -5.55 -3.15 7.19
C ALA A 4 -5.92 -3.00 5.71
N LEU A 5 -5.29 -3.77 4.82
CA LEU A 5 -5.66 -3.81 3.40
C LEU A 5 -7.12 -4.22 3.21
N HIS A 6 -7.55 -5.28 3.88
CA HIS A 6 -8.93 -5.74 3.80
C HIS A 6 -9.90 -4.73 4.42
N SER A 7 -9.66 -4.28 5.66
CA SER A 7 -10.51 -3.31 6.36
C SER A 7 -10.60 -1.96 5.65
N ALA A 8 -9.61 -1.58 4.85
CA ALA A 8 -9.65 -0.37 4.03
C ALA A 8 -10.35 -0.56 2.67
N GLY A 9 -10.69 -1.80 2.30
CA GLY A 9 -11.39 -2.11 1.06
C GLY A 9 -10.49 -2.41 -0.15
N PHE A 10 -9.18 -2.59 0.03
CA PHE A 10 -8.28 -2.97 -1.06
C PHE A 10 -8.53 -4.39 -1.56
N THR A 11 -8.92 -5.30 -0.67
CA THR A 11 -9.18 -6.70 -0.99
C THR A 11 -10.62 -7.10 -0.66
N PRO A 12 -11.24 -7.99 -1.46
CA PRO A 12 -12.63 -8.39 -1.27
C PRO A 12 -12.84 -9.28 -0.03
N ARG A 13 -11.80 -10.00 0.39
CA ARG A 13 -11.74 -10.80 1.61
C ARG A 13 -10.37 -10.61 2.28
N LEU A 14 -10.23 -11.08 3.51
CA LEU A 14 -8.92 -11.16 4.16
C LEU A 14 -8.05 -12.19 3.43
N PHE A 15 -6.92 -11.74 2.91
CA PHE A 15 -5.91 -12.61 2.28
C PHE A 15 -4.91 -13.08 3.32
N ARG A 16 -4.41 -14.31 3.12
CA ARG A 16 -3.25 -14.83 3.85
C ARG A 16 -1.94 -14.38 3.17
N PRO A 17 -0.80 -14.34 3.89
CA PRO A 17 0.49 -14.00 3.28
C PRO A 17 0.82 -14.84 2.04
N GLU A 18 0.49 -16.13 2.05
CA GLU A 18 0.70 -17.04 0.92
C GLU A 18 -0.10 -16.63 -0.34
N GLN A 19 -1.14 -15.81 -0.19
CA GLN A 19 -2.00 -15.31 -1.27
C GLN A 19 -1.56 -13.95 -1.80
N GLU A 20 -0.34 -13.50 -1.48
CA GLU A 20 0.16 -12.19 -1.92
C GLU A 20 0.06 -11.99 -3.43
N ARG A 21 0.32 -13.03 -4.23
CA ARG A 21 0.24 -12.94 -5.69
C ARG A 21 -1.17 -12.65 -6.21
N ASP A 22 -2.22 -12.98 -5.45
CA ASP A 22 -3.61 -12.70 -5.83
C ASP A 22 -3.89 -11.18 -5.87
N LEU A 23 -3.07 -10.36 -5.21
CA LEU A 23 -3.16 -8.89 -5.30
C LEU A 23 -2.94 -8.37 -6.72
N LEU A 24 -2.13 -9.06 -7.52
CA LEU A 24 -1.83 -8.64 -8.89
C LEU A 24 -3.09 -8.65 -9.76
N ASN A 25 -4.02 -9.58 -9.49
CA ASN A 25 -5.34 -9.62 -10.16
C ASN A 25 -6.21 -8.40 -9.82
N LEU A 26 -5.88 -7.68 -8.74
CA LEU A 26 -6.56 -6.45 -8.31
C LEU A 26 -5.81 -5.19 -8.76
N GLY A 27 -4.74 -5.33 -9.55
CA GLY A 27 -3.84 -4.24 -9.94
C GLY A 27 -2.99 -3.70 -8.78
N LEU A 28 -2.79 -4.51 -7.72
CA LEU A 28 -2.01 -4.15 -6.55
C LEU A 28 -0.74 -5.00 -6.48
N GLY A 29 0.37 -4.39 -6.05
CA GLY A 29 1.64 -5.09 -5.84
C GLY A 29 2.23 -4.77 -4.48
N ILE A 30 3.03 -5.70 -3.95
CA ILE A 30 3.82 -5.52 -2.74
C ILE A 30 5.29 -5.72 -3.13
N THR A 31 6.15 -4.83 -2.66
CA THR A 31 7.59 -4.95 -2.87
C THR A 31 8.34 -4.26 -1.74
N SER A 32 9.58 -4.69 -1.51
CA SER A 32 10.47 -4.06 -0.54
C SER A 32 11.29 -2.95 -1.20
N LEU A 33 11.47 -1.84 -0.47
CA LEU A 33 12.39 -0.77 -0.86
C LEU A 33 13.82 -1.32 -0.92
N ILE A 34 14.25 -1.94 0.17
CA ILE A 34 15.54 -2.65 0.27
C ILE A 34 15.28 -4.15 0.34
N ARG A 35 15.96 -4.94 -0.51
CA ARG A 35 15.74 -6.40 -0.60
C ARG A 35 16.52 -7.21 0.43
N ARG A 36 17.59 -6.65 1.00
CA ARG A 36 18.34 -7.30 2.08
C ARG A 36 17.39 -7.50 3.28
N PRO A 37 17.27 -8.71 3.82
CA PRO A 37 16.55 -8.93 5.07
C PRO A 37 17.27 -8.20 6.21
N THR A 38 16.56 -7.32 6.91
CA THR A 38 17.04 -6.72 8.17
C THR A 38 15.92 -6.74 9.21
N PRO A 39 16.25 -6.93 10.51
CA PRO A 39 15.25 -6.94 11.58
C PRO A 39 14.51 -5.60 11.72
N SER A 40 15.20 -4.49 11.43
CA SER A 40 14.64 -3.14 11.53
C SER A 40 15.19 -2.22 10.44
N ALA A 41 14.37 -1.23 10.06
CA ALA A 41 14.77 -0.14 9.19
C ALA A 41 15.93 0.71 9.78
N ALA A 42 16.07 0.71 11.11
CA ALA A 42 17.14 1.39 11.82
C ALA A 42 18.50 0.66 11.75
N ASP A 43 18.50 -0.61 11.34
CA ASP A 43 19.73 -1.42 11.27
C ASP A 43 20.44 -1.29 9.91
N LEU A 44 19.83 -0.52 8.99
CA LEU A 44 20.36 -0.29 7.64
C LEU A 44 21.30 0.92 7.65
N THR A 45 22.45 0.76 7.02
CA THR A 45 23.39 1.87 6.84
C THR A 45 22.87 2.88 5.80
N HIS A 46 23.44 4.09 5.82
CA HIS A 46 23.12 5.09 4.81
C HIS A 46 23.41 4.59 3.38
N GLU A 47 24.54 3.91 3.19
CA GLU A 47 24.94 3.34 1.89
C GLU A 47 23.93 2.29 1.41
N GLU A 48 23.42 1.46 2.31
CA GLU A 48 22.38 0.49 1.98
C GLU A 48 21.07 1.17 1.54
N TYR A 49 20.69 2.27 2.18
CA TYR A 49 19.56 3.08 1.73
C TYR A 49 19.80 3.67 0.35
N VAL A 50 20.99 4.22 0.08
CA VAL A 50 21.31 4.80 -1.23
C VAL A 50 21.23 3.73 -2.33
N GLN A 51 21.92 2.61 -2.16
CA GLN A 51 21.93 1.52 -3.13
C GLN A 51 20.53 0.89 -3.30
N GLY A 52 19.87 0.57 -2.19
CA GLY A 52 18.52 -0.01 -2.19
C GLY A 52 17.49 0.89 -2.87
N THR A 53 17.58 2.21 -2.66
CA THR A 53 16.69 3.19 -3.30
C THR A 53 16.96 3.27 -4.80
N GLN A 54 18.22 3.28 -5.23
CA GLN A 54 18.55 3.26 -6.66
C GLN A 54 18.00 2.00 -7.35
N ASP A 55 18.15 0.83 -6.72
CA ASP A 55 17.60 -0.43 -7.22
C ASP A 55 16.07 -0.38 -7.28
N PHE A 56 15.43 0.18 -6.24
CA PHE A 56 13.99 0.37 -6.19
C PHE A 56 13.50 1.25 -7.33
N LEU A 57 14.13 2.40 -7.56
CA LEU A 57 13.76 3.32 -8.64
C LEU A 57 13.89 2.66 -10.02
N ARG A 58 14.95 1.86 -10.25
CA ARG A 58 15.06 1.09 -11.50
C ARG A 58 13.90 0.11 -11.70
N ARG A 59 13.43 -0.55 -10.63
CA ARG A 59 12.23 -1.39 -10.69
C ARG A 59 10.98 -0.57 -10.99
N MET A 60 10.81 0.58 -10.34
CA MET A 60 9.62 1.43 -10.52
C MET A 60 9.54 1.98 -11.95
N LYS A 61 10.68 2.32 -12.56
CA LYS A 61 10.75 2.73 -13.96
C LYS A 61 10.23 1.67 -14.94
N SER A 62 10.48 0.40 -14.62
CA SER A 62 9.99 -0.73 -15.43
C SER A 62 8.49 -1.00 -15.18
N LEU A 63 8.09 -1.02 -13.90
CA LEU A 63 6.72 -1.35 -13.50
C LEU A 63 5.71 -0.21 -13.75
N ARG A 64 6.18 1.04 -13.79
CA ARG A 64 5.40 2.27 -13.98
C ARG A 64 4.12 2.32 -13.13
N PRO A 65 4.21 2.17 -11.80
CA PRO A 65 3.04 2.28 -10.95
C PRO A 65 2.50 3.72 -10.93
N THR A 66 1.18 3.87 -10.86
CA THR A 66 0.55 5.19 -10.69
C THR A 66 0.67 5.71 -9.26
N TRP A 67 0.75 4.80 -8.29
CA TRP A 67 0.80 5.08 -6.86
C TRP A 67 1.84 4.20 -6.17
N LEU A 68 2.58 4.80 -5.24
CA LEU A 68 3.50 4.14 -4.33
C LEU A 68 3.11 4.43 -2.90
N ALA A 69 2.90 3.38 -2.11
CA ALA A 69 2.59 3.47 -0.69
C ALA A 69 3.75 2.90 0.14
N PHE A 70 4.33 3.72 1.00
CA PHE A 70 5.46 3.35 1.87
C PHE A 70 4.97 3.11 3.29
N LEU A 71 5.31 1.95 3.86
CA LEU A 71 4.97 1.61 5.24
C LEU A 71 6.05 2.14 6.19
N GLY A 72 5.81 3.33 6.75
CA GLY A 72 6.66 3.95 7.75
C GLY A 72 7.44 5.15 7.24
N VAL A 73 7.38 6.23 8.02
CA VAL A 73 8.05 7.49 7.67
C VAL A 73 9.58 7.38 7.75
N THR A 74 10.14 6.69 8.74
CA THR A 74 11.60 6.63 8.94
C THR A 74 12.35 6.06 7.75
N GLY A 75 11.88 4.93 7.21
CA GLY A 75 12.49 4.31 6.04
C GLY A 75 12.36 5.18 4.78
N TYR A 76 11.23 5.87 4.62
CA TYR A 76 11.05 6.84 3.54
C TYR A 76 12.04 8.00 3.64
N ARG A 77 12.15 8.63 4.83
CA ARG A 77 13.08 9.76 5.05
C ARG A 77 14.52 9.35 4.76
N ALA A 78 14.92 8.16 5.19
CA ALA A 78 16.26 7.63 4.95
C ALA A 78 16.51 7.33 3.46
N ALA A 79 15.53 6.76 2.76
CA ALA A 79 15.64 6.44 1.34
C ALA A 79 15.69 7.68 0.43
N PHE A 80 14.84 8.67 0.71
CA PHE A 80 14.63 9.82 -0.18
C PHE A 80 15.25 11.13 0.33
N GLY A 81 15.88 11.12 1.51
CA GLY A 81 16.53 12.30 2.08
C GLY A 81 15.57 13.40 2.55
N ASP A 82 14.26 13.16 2.57
CA ASP A 82 13.27 14.14 2.98
C ASP A 82 13.03 14.07 4.49
N ARG A 83 13.78 14.86 5.26
CA ARG A 83 13.66 14.92 6.73
C ARG A 83 12.30 15.41 7.24
N HIS A 84 11.51 16.09 6.40
CA HIS A 84 10.24 16.71 6.79
C HIS A 84 9.02 15.87 6.40
N ALA A 85 9.19 14.84 5.58
CA ALA A 85 8.10 13.94 5.18
C ALA A 85 7.29 13.44 6.37
N SER A 86 5.97 13.42 6.25
CA SER A 86 5.02 12.93 7.26
C SER A 86 4.10 11.87 6.66
N THR A 87 3.32 11.17 7.49
CA THR A 87 2.25 10.30 6.98
C THR A 87 1.26 11.08 6.10
N GLY A 88 0.67 10.40 5.12
CA GLY A 88 -0.23 10.98 4.14
C GLY A 88 0.38 11.10 2.74
N MET A 89 -0.32 11.84 1.87
CA MET A 89 0.12 12.15 0.52
C MET A 89 1.38 13.03 0.53
N GLN A 90 2.36 12.67 -0.28
CA GLN A 90 3.58 13.47 -0.45
C GLN A 90 3.42 14.42 -1.64
N PRO A 91 3.96 15.65 -1.55
CA PRO A 91 3.89 16.61 -2.65
C PRO A 91 4.77 16.20 -3.84
N ALA A 92 5.89 15.50 -3.57
CA ALA A 92 6.79 15.02 -4.61
C ALA A 92 6.31 13.69 -5.19
N LYS A 93 6.45 13.56 -6.51
CA LYS A 93 6.29 12.28 -7.21
C LYS A 93 7.60 11.51 -7.20
N ILE A 94 7.49 10.18 -7.24
CA ILE A 94 8.63 9.28 -7.34
C ILE A 94 8.56 8.59 -8.70
N ASP A 95 9.46 8.98 -9.61
CA ASP A 95 9.48 8.47 -10.98
C ASP A 95 8.12 8.56 -11.70
N GLY A 96 7.43 9.69 -11.49
CA GLY A 96 6.10 9.97 -12.04
C GLY A 96 4.92 9.41 -11.23
N ALA A 97 5.15 8.50 -10.29
CA ALA A 97 4.12 7.95 -9.39
C ALA A 97 3.78 8.93 -8.25
N ASN A 98 2.51 8.98 -7.85
CA ASN A 98 2.12 9.64 -6.62
C ASN A 98 2.63 8.84 -5.41
N ALA A 99 3.13 9.51 -4.38
CA ALA A 99 3.66 8.86 -3.19
C ALA A 99 2.78 9.11 -1.97
N TRP A 100 2.58 8.07 -1.16
CA TRP A 100 1.85 8.12 0.10
C TRP A 100 2.64 7.41 1.19
N ILE A 101 2.76 8.01 2.36
CA ILE A 101 3.41 7.39 3.53
C ILE A 101 2.32 6.93 4.48
N LEU A 102 2.23 5.63 4.71
CA LEU A 102 1.34 5.02 5.68
C LEU A 102 2.10 4.80 7.00
N PRO A 103 1.44 4.82 8.16
CA PRO A 103 2.07 4.40 9.41
C PRO A 103 2.52 2.93 9.31
N ASN A 104 3.69 2.61 9.84
CA ASN A 104 4.19 1.23 9.85
C ASN A 104 3.56 0.46 11.03
N PRO A 105 2.91 -0.71 10.81
CA PRO A 105 2.35 -1.54 11.87
C PRO A 105 3.37 -2.30 12.75
N SER A 106 4.69 -2.21 12.50
CA SER A 106 5.71 -2.88 13.34
C SER A 106 5.66 -2.41 14.81
N GLY A 107 5.88 -3.34 15.77
CA GLY A 107 5.60 -3.21 17.21
C GLY A 107 6.23 -2.05 17.99
N ARG A 108 7.07 -1.22 17.37
CA ARG A 108 7.54 0.06 17.95
C ARG A 108 6.55 1.22 17.75
N ASN A 109 5.50 1.02 16.93
CA ASN A 109 4.36 1.92 16.75
C ASN A 109 3.10 1.36 17.44
N ALA A 110 3.21 0.91 18.69
CA ALA A 110 2.07 0.47 19.51
C ALA A 110 0.97 1.56 19.70
N HIS A 111 1.21 2.78 19.23
CA HIS A 111 0.30 3.93 19.33
C HIS A 111 -0.73 4.05 18.20
N PHE A 112 -0.66 3.25 17.13
CA PHE A 112 -1.69 3.24 16.10
C PHE A 112 -2.69 2.09 16.35
N PRO A 113 -3.88 2.36 16.90
CA PRO A 113 -4.90 1.34 16.98
C PRO A 113 -5.24 0.84 15.56
N PRO A 114 -5.57 -0.45 15.38
CA PRO A 114 -5.89 -1.02 14.08
C PRO A 114 -6.91 -0.22 13.25
N ALA A 115 -7.84 0.46 13.92
CA ALA A 115 -8.81 1.36 13.29
C ALA A 115 -8.17 2.59 12.63
N ALA A 116 -7.19 3.23 13.28
CA ALA A 116 -6.48 4.38 12.72
C ALA A 116 -5.62 3.98 11.51
N LEU A 117 -4.96 2.81 11.59
CA LEU A 117 -4.27 2.22 10.44
C LEU A 117 -5.23 1.98 9.26
N ALA A 118 -6.43 1.45 9.52
CA ALA A 118 -7.43 1.25 8.46
C ALA A 118 -7.94 2.57 7.86
N GLN A 119 -8.03 3.65 8.65
CA GLN A 119 -8.41 4.98 8.16
C GLN A 119 -7.38 5.54 7.17
N GLU A 120 -6.09 5.46 7.50
CA GLU A 120 -5.00 5.92 6.61
C GLU A 120 -4.96 5.14 5.29
N PHE A 121 -5.13 3.82 5.37
CA PHE A 121 -5.23 2.99 4.17
C PHE A 121 -6.51 3.33 3.36
N THR A 122 -7.62 3.66 4.02
CA THR A 122 -8.86 4.08 3.36
C THR A 122 -8.67 5.42 2.62
N ALA A 123 -7.99 6.38 3.25
CA ALA A 123 -7.69 7.67 2.64
C ALA A 123 -6.85 7.50 1.36
N LEU A 124 -5.81 6.67 1.41
CA LEU A 124 -5.03 6.30 0.23
C LEU A 124 -5.90 5.67 -0.87
N ARG A 125 -6.77 4.70 -0.52
CA ARG A 125 -7.64 4.03 -1.50
C ARG A 125 -8.53 5.03 -2.24
N ILE A 126 -9.12 5.96 -1.49
CA ILE A 126 -9.99 7.02 -2.03
C ILE A 126 -9.19 7.96 -2.94
N ALA A 127 -8.03 8.44 -2.47
CA ALA A 127 -7.15 9.31 -3.26
C ALA A 127 -6.67 8.65 -4.57
N ALA A 128 -6.44 7.34 -4.53
CA ALA A 128 -6.08 6.55 -5.71
C ALA A 128 -7.25 6.23 -6.64
N GLY A 129 -8.48 6.63 -6.31
CA GLY A 129 -9.67 6.33 -7.10
C GLY A 129 -10.04 4.84 -7.14
N LEU A 130 -9.58 4.05 -6.16
CA LEU A 130 -9.79 2.61 -6.14
C LEU A 130 -11.14 2.25 -5.47
N PRO A 131 -11.89 1.26 -5.98
CA PRO A 131 -13.18 0.87 -5.43
C PRO A 131 -13.03 0.20 -4.06
N ASP A 132 -14.08 0.27 -3.22
CA ASP A 132 -14.17 -0.57 -2.03
C ASP A 132 -14.60 -2.00 -2.41
N ARG A 133 -13.62 -2.91 -2.46
CA ARG A 133 -13.83 -4.28 -2.93
C ARG A 133 -14.53 -5.18 -1.92
N ARG A 134 -14.76 -4.75 -0.67
CA ARG A 134 -15.55 -5.53 0.30
C ARG A 134 -17.03 -5.62 -0.09
N ARG A 135 -17.49 -4.66 -0.90
CA ARG A 135 -18.91 -4.46 -1.24
C ARG A 135 -19.28 -4.96 -2.63
N THR A 136 -18.38 -5.66 -3.34
CA THR A 136 -18.74 -6.29 -4.62
C THR A 136 -19.81 -7.35 -4.38
N ARG A 137 -21.07 -6.94 -4.46
CA ARG A 137 -22.21 -7.83 -4.66
C ARG A 137 -22.03 -8.43 -6.04
N HIS A 138 -22.15 -9.75 -6.15
CA HIS A 138 -22.57 -10.35 -7.39
C HIS A 138 -23.92 -9.71 -7.74
N SER A 139 -23.98 -8.85 -8.76
CA SER A 139 -25.24 -8.48 -9.37
C SER A 139 -25.81 -9.74 -10.02
N GLY A 140 -26.53 -10.54 -9.23
CA GLY A 140 -27.38 -11.59 -9.70
C GLY A 140 -28.48 -10.95 -10.54
N VAL A 141 -28.61 -11.44 -11.76
CA VAL A 141 -29.71 -11.17 -12.69
C VAL A 141 -31.04 -11.21 -11.95
N THR A 142 -31.81 -10.14 -12.01
CA THR A 142 -33.22 -10.13 -11.58
C THR A 142 -34.01 -10.96 -12.60
N PRO A 143 -34.81 -11.97 -12.21
CA PRO A 143 -35.67 -12.66 -13.15
C PRO A 143 -36.69 -11.66 -13.70
N THR A 144 -36.80 -11.62 -15.02
CA THR A 144 -37.80 -10.84 -15.74
C THR A 144 -39.19 -11.27 -15.30
N ASP A 145 -39.97 -10.30 -14.86
CA ASP A 145 -41.39 -10.44 -14.56
C ASP A 145 -42.15 -10.88 -15.82
N THR A 146 -42.70 -12.09 -15.81
CA THR A 146 -43.71 -12.55 -16.77
C THR A 146 -45.07 -12.56 -16.08
N GLY A 147 -45.58 -11.36 -15.79
CA GLY A 147 -46.98 -11.12 -15.48
C GLY A 147 -47.79 -10.91 -16.76
N ARG A 148 -48.38 -11.97 -17.30
CA ARG A 148 -49.55 -11.87 -18.18
C ARG A 148 -50.57 -12.92 -17.76
N SER A 149 -51.67 -12.47 -17.18
CA SER A 149 -52.97 -13.14 -17.17
C SER A 149 -54.04 -12.06 -17.05
#